data_AF-A0A3B9PU11-F1
#
_entry.id   AF-A0A3B9PU11-F1
#
_cell.length_a   1.000
_cell.length_b   1.000
_cell.length_c   1.000
_cell.angle_alpha   90.00
_cell.angle_beta   90.00
_cell.angle_gamma   90.00
#
_symmetry.space_group_name_H-M   'P 1'
#
loop_
_entity.id
_entity.type
_entity.pdbx_description
1 polymer ?
#
loop_
_entity_poly.entity_id
_entity_poly.type
_entity_poly.pdbx_seq_one_letter_code
_entity_poly.pdbx_strand_id
1 'polypeptide(L)'
;CAVAVMARNRVIDNSRICPGLAIVGLSSSGQASYESFENSGIGSNGLTSARHELLSKHYFEKYPETCDPNTSQEYIYCGPYRMMDPLPGSNLSVGQALLSPTRTYLPVAKAIAHELGDRLNGLVHCSGGGQTKCLRFGSGVHHIKDNLFPVPPLFAEIQKSSGTTDEEMHQVYNMGHRLEAYCSEEQSRQVIEISQSFGIDAQVIGRTEASERTDQTNHVSIHRQGRVLSYG
;
A
#
# COMPACT_ATOMS: atom_id res chain seq x y z
N CYS A 1 15.47 12.78 -9.19
CA CYS A 1 15.62 13.75 -8.09
C CYS A 1 14.57 14.84 -8.28
N ALA A 2 13.90 15.27 -7.21
CA ALA A 2 12.91 16.36 -7.25
C ALA A 2 13.22 17.36 -6.13
N VAL A 3 13.01 18.66 -6.40
CA VAL A 3 13.19 19.74 -5.42
C VAL A 3 11.90 20.54 -5.37
N ALA A 4 11.42 20.83 -4.17
CA ALA A 4 10.24 21.66 -3.94
C ALA A 4 10.53 22.69 -2.86
N VAL A 5 9.96 23.88 -3.01
CA VAL A 5 10.01 24.95 -2.01
C VAL A 5 8.57 25.27 -1.61
N MET A 6 8.31 25.32 -0.30
CA MET A 6 6.99 25.64 0.22
C MET A 6 7.08 26.42 1.53
N ALA A 7 6.01 27.13 1.88
CA ALA A 7 5.89 27.79 3.17
C ALA A 7 5.84 26.74 4.30
N ARG A 8 6.63 26.95 5.37
CA ARG A 8 6.74 26.01 6.49
C ARG A 8 5.40 25.72 7.16
N ASN A 9 4.53 26.72 7.26
CA ASN A 9 3.20 26.58 7.85
C ASN A 9 2.19 25.81 6.99
N ARG A 10 2.55 25.42 5.75
CA ARG A 10 1.72 24.57 4.89
C ARG A 10 2.21 23.13 4.85
N VAL A 11 3.25 22.79 5.60
CA VAL A 11 3.77 21.43 5.69
C VAL A 11 2.78 20.58 6.47
N ILE A 12 2.33 19.48 5.85
CA ILE A 12 1.57 18.44 6.55
C ILE A 12 2.58 17.65 7.38
N ASP A 13 2.52 17.81 8.70
CA ASP A 13 3.41 17.15 9.64
C ASP A 13 2.74 15.94 10.30
N ASN A 14 3.23 14.74 9.95
CA ASN A 14 2.74 13.48 10.48
C ASN A 14 3.04 13.29 11.99
N SER A 15 3.83 14.17 12.63
CA SER A 15 3.95 14.20 14.10
C SER A 15 2.61 14.50 14.79
N ARG A 16 1.65 15.10 14.06
CA ARG A 16 0.29 15.41 14.53
C ARG A 16 -0.67 14.22 14.50
N ILE A 17 -0.22 13.04 14.05
CA ILE A 17 -1.00 11.82 14.18
C ILE A 17 -1.07 11.46 15.67
N CYS A 18 -2.29 11.41 16.20
CA CYS A 18 -2.59 11.22 17.61
C CYS A 18 -3.80 10.27 17.77
N PRO A 19 -4.14 9.83 18.99
CA PRO A 19 -5.36 9.06 19.25
C PRO A 19 -6.64 9.80 18.83
N GLY A 20 -7.66 9.06 18.41
CA GLY A 20 -8.99 9.59 18.08
C GLY A 20 -9.18 10.00 16.61
N LEU A 21 -8.29 9.58 15.70
CA LEU A 21 -8.39 9.87 14.27
C LEU A 21 -8.96 8.69 13.50
N ALA A 22 -9.70 8.99 12.44
CA ALA A 22 -10.00 8.02 11.40
C ALA A 22 -8.79 7.85 10.47
N ILE A 23 -8.60 6.63 9.95
CA ILE A 23 -7.62 6.33 8.91
C ILE A 23 -8.38 6.06 7.62
N VAL A 24 -8.28 6.94 6.63
CA VAL A 24 -8.89 6.78 5.31
C VAL A 24 -7.85 6.20 4.36
N GLY A 25 -8.07 4.99 3.86
CA GLY A 25 -7.23 4.35 2.85
C GLY A 25 -7.73 4.69 1.44
N LEU A 26 -6.80 5.01 0.54
CA LEU A 26 -7.08 5.24 -0.89
C LEU A 26 -6.54 4.09 -1.73
N SER A 27 -7.43 3.42 -2.46
CA SER A 27 -7.16 2.18 -3.19
C SER A 27 -5.96 2.31 -4.13
N SER A 28 -5.14 1.26 -4.19
CA SER A 28 -4.01 1.15 -5.12
C SER A 28 -4.41 0.55 -6.47
N SER A 29 -5.53 -0.17 -6.53
CA SER A 29 -6.00 -0.90 -7.71
C SER A 29 -7.22 -0.26 -8.38
N GLY A 30 -7.68 -0.81 -9.50
CA GLY A 30 -8.77 -0.24 -10.31
C GLY A 30 -8.26 0.81 -11.30
N GLN A 31 -9.08 1.79 -11.69
CA GLN A 31 -8.67 2.82 -12.65
C GLN A 31 -9.11 4.22 -12.22
N ALA A 32 -8.14 5.09 -11.95
CA ALA A 32 -8.39 6.51 -11.70
C ALA A 32 -8.77 7.24 -12.99
N SER A 33 -9.46 8.36 -12.86
CA SER A 33 -9.84 9.28 -13.96
C SER A 33 -8.69 9.74 -14.85
N TYR A 34 -7.45 9.73 -14.33
CA TYR A 34 -6.23 10.10 -15.05
C TYR A 34 -5.34 8.90 -15.42
N GLU A 35 -5.82 7.67 -15.24
CA GLU A 35 -5.15 6.46 -15.70
C GLU A 35 -5.78 5.98 -17.02
N SER A 36 -4.96 5.52 -17.96
CA SER A 36 -5.43 5.05 -19.26
C SER A 36 -5.82 3.56 -19.28
N PHE A 37 -5.52 2.82 -18.21
CA PHE A 37 -5.79 1.41 -18.08
C PHE A 37 -5.90 1.00 -16.60
N GLU A 38 -6.48 -0.17 -16.36
CA GLU A 38 -6.62 -0.78 -15.04
C GLU A 38 -5.26 -1.01 -14.37
N ASN A 39 -5.16 -0.65 -13.10
CA ASN A 39 -3.98 -0.77 -12.27
C ASN A 39 -4.11 -1.94 -11.30
N SER A 40 -3.12 -2.83 -11.24
CA SER A 40 -3.08 -3.93 -10.27
C SER A 40 -2.84 -3.48 -8.82
N GLY A 41 -2.28 -2.28 -8.65
CA GLY A 41 -1.89 -1.72 -7.36
C GLY A 41 -0.50 -2.13 -6.86
N ILE A 42 0.33 -2.80 -7.67
CA ILE A 42 1.65 -3.30 -7.24
C ILE A 42 2.59 -2.22 -6.69
N GLY A 43 2.60 -1.03 -7.30
CA GLY A 43 3.54 0.03 -6.96
C GLY A 43 4.98 -0.31 -7.40
N SER A 44 5.95 -0.22 -6.50
CA SER A 44 7.37 -0.52 -6.81
C SER A 44 8.15 -1.14 -5.64
N ASN A 45 7.45 -1.66 -4.64
CA ASN A 45 8.05 -2.37 -3.50
C ASN A 45 7.81 -3.87 -3.66
N GLY A 46 8.77 -4.70 -3.23
CA GLY A 46 8.66 -6.17 -3.35
C GLY A 46 8.88 -6.74 -4.76
N LEU A 47 9.19 -5.91 -5.77
CA LEU A 47 9.35 -6.36 -7.16
C LEU A 47 10.45 -7.43 -7.36
N THR A 48 11.50 -7.43 -6.53
CA THR A 48 12.53 -8.47 -6.64
C THR A 48 11.95 -9.86 -6.37
N SER A 49 11.25 -10.06 -5.25
CA SER A 49 10.64 -11.36 -4.95
C SER A 49 9.43 -11.62 -5.84
N ALA A 50 8.54 -10.63 -6.03
CA ALA A 50 7.35 -10.79 -6.87
C ALA A 50 7.67 -11.28 -8.30
N ARG A 51 8.75 -10.77 -8.92
CA ARG A 51 9.20 -11.27 -10.24
C ARG A 51 9.62 -12.73 -10.17
N HIS A 52 10.45 -13.10 -9.19
CA HIS A 52 11.01 -14.44 -9.12
C HIS A 52 9.99 -15.47 -8.63
N GLU A 53 9.06 -15.10 -7.76
CA GLU A 53 8.07 -16.00 -7.16
C GLU A 53 6.83 -16.17 -8.03
N LEU A 54 6.52 -15.23 -8.94
CA LEU A 54 5.42 -15.40 -9.89
C LEU A 54 5.85 -15.93 -11.25
N LEU A 55 7.00 -15.48 -11.76
CA LEU A 55 7.43 -15.83 -13.13
C LEU A 55 8.29 -17.10 -13.14
N SER A 56 8.09 -17.90 -14.18
CA SER A 56 8.71 -19.22 -14.36
C SER A 56 10.13 -19.20 -14.92
N LYS A 57 10.83 -20.33 -14.72
CA LYS A 57 12.24 -20.54 -15.11
C LYS A 57 12.56 -20.21 -16.56
N HIS A 58 11.55 -20.19 -17.42
CA HIS A 58 11.63 -19.71 -18.79
C HIS A 58 12.42 -18.39 -18.92
N TYR A 59 12.25 -17.45 -17.99
CA TYR A 59 12.94 -16.15 -18.05
C TYR A 59 14.41 -16.22 -17.65
N PHE A 60 14.78 -17.13 -16.74
CA PHE A 60 16.19 -17.36 -16.44
C PHE A 60 16.93 -17.96 -17.64
N GLU A 61 16.32 -18.99 -18.24
CA GLU A 61 16.91 -19.73 -19.36
C GLU A 61 17.08 -18.86 -20.61
N LYS A 62 16.13 -17.95 -20.85
CA LYS A 62 16.11 -17.11 -22.05
C LYS A 62 16.76 -15.73 -21.86
N TYR A 63 16.75 -15.19 -20.64
CA TYR A 63 17.23 -13.85 -20.31
C TYR A 63 18.05 -13.86 -19.01
N PRO A 64 19.19 -14.58 -18.97
CA PRO A 64 20.02 -14.71 -17.76
C PRO A 64 20.54 -13.36 -17.24
N GLU A 65 20.62 -12.33 -18.08
CA GLU A 65 21.01 -10.96 -17.73
C GLU A 65 20.02 -10.24 -16.78
N THR A 66 18.84 -10.81 -16.55
CA THR A 66 17.76 -10.18 -15.76
C THR A 66 17.85 -10.44 -14.25
N CYS A 67 18.86 -11.20 -13.82
CA CYS A 67 19.13 -11.55 -12.43
C CYS A 67 20.63 -11.58 -12.12
N ASP A 68 20.98 -11.46 -10.83
CA ASP A 68 22.36 -11.63 -10.37
C ASP A 68 22.74 -13.12 -10.43
N PRO A 69 23.82 -13.50 -11.15
CA PRO A 69 24.26 -14.90 -11.26
C PRO A 69 24.68 -15.52 -9.92
N ASN A 70 24.89 -14.73 -8.87
CA ASN A 70 25.22 -15.22 -7.53
C ASN A 70 23.98 -15.61 -6.70
N THR A 71 22.77 -15.34 -7.19
CA THR A 71 21.53 -15.74 -6.51
C THR A 71 21.33 -17.25 -6.65
N SER A 72 20.93 -17.95 -5.59
CA SER A 72 20.63 -19.39 -5.66
C SER A 72 19.54 -19.65 -6.70
N GLN A 73 19.77 -20.61 -7.59
CA GLN A 73 18.86 -20.93 -8.70
C GLN A 73 17.48 -21.41 -8.24
N GLU A 74 17.36 -21.90 -7.01
CA GLU A 74 16.07 -22.29 -6.44
C GLU A 74 15.14 -21.08 -6.20
N TYR A 75 15.70 -19.88 -6.08
CA TYR A 75 14.96 -18.62 -5.88
C TYR A 75 14.89 -17.76 -7.13
N ILE A 76 15.47 -18.18 -8.26
CA ILE A 76 15.41 -17.43 -9.51
C ILE A 76 14.23 -17.95 -10.35
N TYR A 77 13.23 -17.09 -10.55
CA TYR A 77 12.09 -17.38 -11.43
C TYR A 77 11.46 -18.76 -11.13
N CYS A 78 11.18 -18.99 -9.85
CA CYS A 78 10.63 -20.23 -9.31
C CYS A 78 9.09 -20.27 -9.36
N GLY A 79 8.45 -19.24 -9.92
CA GLY A 79 6.99 -19.15 -10.01
C GLY A 79 6.37 -19.98 -11.15
N PRO A 80 5.03 -20.09 -11.17
CA PRO A 80 4.34 -20.95 -12.12
C PRO A 80 3.99 -20.25 -13.46
N TYR A 81 4.07 -18.92 -13.53
CA TYR A 81 3.47 -18.16 -14.64
C TYR A 81 4.47 -17.67 -15.69
N ARG A 82 3.98 -17.41 -16.88
CA ARG A 82 4.59 -16.53 -17.89
C ARG A 82 3.90 -15.17 -17.88
N MET A 83 4.58 -14.13 -18.36
CA MET A 83 4.03 -12.76 -18.39
C MET A 83 2.71 -12.63 -19.18
N MET A 84 2.50 -13.47 -20.18
CA MET A 84 1.28 -13.45 -21.01
C MET A 84 0.16 -14.33 -20.46
N ASP A 85 0.41 -15.10 -19.40
CA ASP A 85 -0.63 -15.90 -18.77
C ASP A 85 -1.65 -14.98 -18.09
N PRO A 86 -2.95 -15.35 -18.09
CA PRO A 86 -3.96 -14.59 -17.39
C PRO A 86 -3.69 -14.61 -15.88
N LEU A 87 -3.89 -13.48 -15.21
CA LEU A 87 -3.83 -13.42 -13.74
C LEU A 87 -5.18 -13.91 -13.17
N PRO A 88 -5.20 -14.97 -12.34
CA PRO A 88 -6.43 -15.41 -11.69
C PRO A 88 -7.16 -14.28 -10.95
N GLY A 89 -8.46 -14.12 -11.20
CA GLY A 89 -9.29 -13.11 -10.57
C GLY A 89 -9.12 -11.68 -11.11
N SER A 90 -8.44 -11.49 -12.25
CA SER A 90 -8.24 -10.19 -12.89
C SER A 90 -8.42 -10.28 -14.41
N ASN A 91 -8.67 -9.14 -15.07
CA ASN A 91 -8.64 -9.01 -16.53
C ASN A 91 -7.23 -8.80 -17.09
N LEU A 92 -6.23 -8.63 -16.22
CA LEU A 92 -4.84 -8.41 -16.60
C LEU A 92 -4.11 -9.75 -16.83
N SER A 93 -3.09 -9.74 -17.67
CA SER A 93 -2.06 -10.77 -17.64
C SER A 93 -1.14 -10.58 -16.42
N VAL A 94 -0.41 -11.63 -16.02
CA VAL A 94 0.57 -11.55 -14.93
C VAL A 94 1.61 -10.45 -15.19
N GLY A 95 2.09 -10.34 -16.44
CA GLY A 95 3.02 -9.30 -16.86
C GLY A 95 2.43 -7.88 -16.76
N GLN A 96 1.19 -7.68 -17.21
CA GLN A 96 0.50 -6.39 -17.09
C GLN A 96 0.30 -5.99 -15.62
N ALA A 97 -0.03 -6.96 -14.77
CA ALA A 97 -0.19 -6.70 -13.34
C ALA A 97 1.14 -6.37 -12.66
N LEU A 98 2.22 -7.11 -12.94
CA LEU A 98 3.56 -6.84 -12.42
C LEU A 98 4.13 -5.50 -12.88
N LEU A 99 3.79 -5.08 -14.10
CA LEU A 99 4.26 -3.83 -14.72
C LEU A 99 3.29 -2.66 -14.56
N SER A 100 2.20 -2.84 -13.80
CA SER A 100 1.24 -1.75 -13.56
C SER A 100 1.98 -0.53 -13.00
N PRO A 101 1.93 0.64 -13.68
CA PRO A 101 2.61 1.82 -13.22
C PRO A 101 2.16 2.19 -11.82
N THR A 102 3.07 2.72 -11.02
CA THR A 102 2.69 3.21 -9.70
C THR A 102 1.65 4.32 -9.83
N ARG A 103 0.44 4.09 -9.32
CA ARG A 103 -0.59 5.12 -9.19
C ARG A 103 -0.02 6.32 -8.45
N THR A 104 -0.06 7.49 -9.09
CA THR A 104 0.20 8.74 -8.40
C THR A 104 -1.03 9.14 -7.61
N TYR A 105 -0.85 9.60 -6.38
CA TYR A 105 -1.94 10.20 -5.60
C TYR A 105 -1.81 11.72 -5.53
N LEU A 106 -0.87 12.32 -6.26
CA LEU A 106 -0.60 13.75 -6.18
C LEU A 106 -1.84 14.63 -6.47
N PRO A 107 -2.67 14.36 -7.51
CA PRO A 107 -3.88 15.16 -7.75
C PRO A 107 -4.84 15.13 -6.56
N VAL A 108 -5.06 13.94 -5.99
CA VAL A 108 -5.97 13.71 -4.86
C VAL A 108 -5.43 14.31 -3.57
N ALA A 109 -4.15 14.06 -3.26
CA ALA A 109 -3.48 14.58 -2.07
C ALA A 109 -3.45 16.11 -2.08
N LYS A 110 -3.27 16.73 -3.25
CA LYS A 110 -3.37 18.20 -3.41
C LYS A 110 -4.78 18.70 -3.10
N ALA A 111 -5.81 18.02 -3.59
CA ALA A 111 -7.20 18.38 -3.32
C ALA A 111 -7.56 18.22 -1.83
N ILE A 112 -7.17 17.09 -1.22
CA ILE A 112 -7.35 16.86 0.23
C ILE A 112 -6.65 17.94 1.05
N ALA A 113 -5.38 18.24 0.74
CA ALA A 113 -4.61 19.25 1.45
C ALA A 113 -5.21 20.67 1.29
N HIS A 114 -5.74 20.99 0.11
CA HIS A 114 -6.41 22.27 -0.13
C HIS A 114 -7.69 22.40 0.70
N GLU A 115 -8.49 21.34 0.75
CA GLU A 115 -9.81 21.36 1.38
C GLU A 115 -9.74 21.26 2.91
N LEU A 116 -8.89 20.38 3.44
CA LEU A 116 -8.78 20.18 4.88
C LEU A 116 -7.79 21.17 5.51
N GLY A 117 -6.73 21.55 4.80
CA GLY A 117 -5.68 22.43 5.33
C GLY A 117 -5.06 21.88 6.61
N ASP A 118 -5.01 22.72 7.65
CA ASP A 118 -4.45 22.36 8.95
C ASP A 118 -5.23 21.28 9.71
N ARG A 119 -6.45 20.99 9.26
CA ARG A 119 -7.30 19.94 9.85
C ARG A 119 -6.83 18.52 9.50
N LEU A 120 -5.99 18.36 8.47
CA LEU A 120 -5.40 17.08 8.10
C LEU A 120 -4.21 16.75 9.01
N ASN A 121 -4.34 15.71 9.83
CA ASN A 121 -3.30 15.33 10.79
C ASN A 121 -2.10 14.65 10.12
N GLY A 122 -2.29 13.94 9.01
CA GLY A 122 -1.18 13.30 8.32
C GLY A 122 -1.56 12.60 7.02
N LEU A 123 -0.53 12.37 6.21
CA LEU A 123 -0.60 11.53 5.02
C LEU A 123 0.55 10.51 5.05
N VAL A 124 0.23 9.23 4.92
CA VAL A 124 1.23 8.15 4.90
C VAL A 124 1.17 7.43 3.56
N HIS A 125 2.28 7.46 2.83
CA HIS A 125 2.43 6.70 1.59
C HIS A 125 3.03 5.31 1.89
N CYS A 126 2.20 4.28 1.84
CA CYS A 126 2.46 2.87 2.19
C CYS A 126 3.35 2.17 1.16
N SER A 127 4.58 2.68 1.03
CA SER A 127 5.65 2.21 0.16
C SER A 127 6.48 1.13 0.86
N GLY A 128 7.78 1.36 1.12
CA GLY A 128 8.57 0.46 1.96
C GLY A 128 8.03 0.44 3.40
N GLY A 129 7.84 -0.77 3.95
CA GLY A 129 7.12 -1.02 5.19
C GLY A 129 5.63 -1.30 5.00
N GLY A 130 5.11 -1.22 3.77
CA GLY A 130 3.71 -1.56 3.46
C GLY A 130 2.72 -0.89 4.41
N GLN A 131 1.88 -1.72 5.03
CA GLN A 131 0.86 -1.32 6.00
C GLN A 131 1.42 -0.99 7.40
N THR A 132 2.66 -1.35 7.71
CA THR A 132 3.29 -1.04 9.01
C THR A 132 4.07 0.27 9.00
N LYS A 133 4.14 0.97 7.86
CA LYS A 133 4.87 2.24 7.73
C LYS A 133 4.38 3.33 8.69
N CYS A 134 3.11 3.27 9.10
CA CYS A 134 2.51 4.20 10.06
C CYS A 134 3.25 4.25 11.40
N LEU A 135 3.92 3.17 11.82
CA LEU A 135 4.67 3.07 13.08
C LEU A 135 5.72 4.18 13.28
N ARG A 136 6.19 4.78 12.18
CA ARG A 136 7.21 5.84 12.19
C ARG A 136 6.65 7.22 12.54
N PHE A 137 5.34 7.37 12.67
CA PHE A 137 4.67 8.65 12.75
C PHE A 137 3.73 8.74 13.96
N GLY A 138 3.64 9.93 14.56
CA GLY A 138 3.00 10.10 15.87
C GLY A 138 3.84 9.54 17.01
N SER A 139 3.30 9.60 18.23
CA SER A 139 3.93 9.06 19.45
C SER A 139 2.86 8.52 20.38
N GLY A 140 3.05 7.32 20.93
CA GLY A 140 2.05 6.68 21.80
C GLY A 140 0.76 6.32 21.08
N VAL A 141 0.82 5.94 19.80
CA VAL A 141 -0.36 5.65 18.98
C VAL A 141 -0.51 4.15 18.70
N HIS A 142 -1.70 3.62 18.98
CA HIS A 142 -2.15 2.33 18.46
C HIS A 142 -2.91 2.56 17.15
N HIS A 143 -2.35 2.09 16.03
CA HIS A 143 -3.05 2.13 14.74
C HIS A 143 -3.85 0.83 14.58
N ILE A 144 -5.17 0.93 14.48
CA ILE A 144 -6.04 -0.23 14.28
C ILE A 144 -6.53 -0.19 12.84
N LYS A 145 -6.26 -1.24 12.07
CA LYS A 145 -6.65 -1.40 10.67
C LYS A 145 -7.53 -2.63 10.53
N ASP A 146 -8.84 -2.45 10.72
CA ASP A 146 -9.82 -3.53 10.83
C ASP A 146 -10.85 -3.56 9.69
N ASN A 147 -10.76 -2.62 8.75
CA ASN A 147 -11.63 -2.55 7.58
C ASN A 147 -10.80 -2.32 6.30
N LEU A 148 -9.76 -3.12 6.10
CA LEU A 148 -8.93 -3.05 4.89
C LEU A 148 -9.73 -3.38 3.62
N PHE A 149 -9.24 -2.91 2.47
CA PHE A 149 -9.77 -3.31 1.17
C PHE A 149 -9.63 -4.83 0.96
N PRO A 150 -10.50 -5.43 0.12
CA PRO A 150 -10.25 -6.77 -0.40
C PRO A 150 -8.86 -6.85 -1.03
N VAL A 151 -8.15 -7.95 -0.80
CA VAL A 151 -6.79 -8.14 -1.32
C VAL A 151 -6.85 -8.17 -2.86
N PRO A 152 -6.14 -7.26 -3.55
CA PRO A 152 -6.09 -7.29 -5.01
C PRO A 152 -5.56 -8.63 -5.54
N PRO A 153 -6.07 -9.13 -6.69
CA PRO A 153 -5.76 -10.46 -7.21
C PRO A 153 -4.26 -10.76 -7.32
N LEU A 154 -3.47 -9.76 -7.71
CA LEU A 154 -2.02 -9.88 -7.82
C LEU A 154 -1.37 -10.24 -6.48
N PHE A 155 -1.72 -9.58 -5.38
CA PHE A 155 -1.13 -9.86 -4.08
C PHE A 155 -1.55 -11.23 -3.54
N ALA A 156 -2.77 -11.67 -3.84
CA ALA A 156 -3.23 -13.01 -3.51
C ALA A 156 -2.41 -14.09 -4.23
N GLU A 157 -2.12 -13.89 -5.52
CA GLU A 157 -1.29 -14.84 -6.28
C GLU A 157 0.19 -14.77 -5.92
N ILE A 158 0.74 -13.59 -5.57
CA ILE A 158 2.10 -13.48 -5.00
C ILE A 158 2.16 -14.33 -3.74
N GLN A 159 1.26 -14.08 -2.77
CA GLN A 159 1.26 -14.76 -1.48
C GLN A 159 1.13 -16.27 -1.63
N LYS A 160 0.23 -16.71 -2.50
CA LYS A 160 0.01 -18.13 -2.79
C LYS A 160 1.23 -18.80 -3.44
N SER A 161 1.94 -18.10 -4.34
CA SER A 161 3.09 -18.66 -5.05
C SER A 161 4.36 -18.68 -4.21
N SER A 162 4.57 -17.66 -3.37
CA SER A 162 5.73 -17.55 -2.50
C SER A 162 5.58 -18.30 -1.16
N GLY A 163 4.34 -18.54 -0.72
CA GLY A 163 4.07 -19.04 0.63
C GLY A 163 4.35 -18.01 1.73
N THR A 164 4.49 -16.73 1.38
CA THR A 164 4.75 -15.63 2.32
C THR A 164 3.61 -15.50 3.33
N THR A 165 3.96 -15.29 4.60
CA THR A 165 2.98 -15.12 5.68
C THR A 165 2.18 -13.83 5.53
N ASP A 166 1.00 -13.75 6.13
CA ASP A 166 0.23 -12.49 6.12
C ASP A 166 1.02 -11.34 6.77
N GLU A 167 1.76 -11.66 7.84
CA GLU A 167 2.63 -10.74 8.56
C GLU A 167 3.66 -10.08 7.64
N GLU A 168 4.37 -10.88 6.86
CA GLU A 168 5.37 -10.40 5.91
C GLU A 168 4.72 -9.65 4.74
N MET A 169 3.59 -10.13 4.22
CA MET A 169 2.87 -9.47 3.12
C MET A 169 2.51 -8.03 3.48
N HIS A 170 2.04 -7.78 4.70
CA HIS A 170 1.69 -6.43 5.17
C HIS A 170 2.92 -5.53 5.45
N GLN A 171 4.11 -6.07 5.62
CA GLN A 171 5.36 -5.30 5.78
C GLN A 171 6.03 -4.95 4.44
N VAL A 172 5.80 -5.77 3.40
CA VAL A 172 6.43 -5.59 2.09
C VAL A 172 5.52 -4.87 1.10
N TYR A 173 4.25 -5.27 1.05
CA TYR A 173 3.28 -4.83 0.06
C TYR A 173 2.24 -3.88 0.66
N ASN A 174 1.61 -3.09 -0.22
CA ASN A 174 0.55 -2.17 0.19
C ASN A 174 -0.81 -2.87 0.39
N MET A 175 -0.99 -4.09 -0.14
CA MET A 175 -2.16 -4.95 0.15
C MET A 175 -3.54 -4.36 -0.19
N GLY A 176 -3.63 -3.33 -1.04
CA GLY A 176 -4.91 -2.82 -1.55
C GLY A 176 -5.08 -1.31 -1.49
N HIS A 177 -4.34 -0.61 -0.62
CA HIS A 177 -4.30 0.85 -0.61
C HIS A 177 -2.88 1.33 -0.32
N ARG A 178 -2.45 2.37 -1.03
CA ARG A 178 -1.05 2.85 -0.97
C ARG A 178 -0.91 4.26 -0.43
N LEU A 179 -2.01 4.96 -0.19
CA LEU A 179 -2.04 6.23 0.53
C LEU A 179 -3.07 6.16 1.67
N GLU A 180 -2.68 6.67 2.84
CA GLU A 180 -3.52 6.80 4.03
C GLU A 180 -3.61 8.27 4.42
N ALA A 181 -4.82 8.74 4.73
CA ALA A 181 -5.06 10.04 5.33
C ALA A 181 -5.55 9.89 6.77
N TYR A 182 -4.97 10.67 7.66
CA TYR A 182 -5.31 10.72 9.08
C TYR A 182 -6.04 12.03 9.35
N CYS A 183 -7.29 11.95 9.78
CA CYS A 183 -8.16 13.11 10.03
C CYS A 183 -9.22 12.79 11.08
N SER A 184 -10.00 13.77 11.49
CA SER A 184 -11.17 13.49 12.34
C SER A 184 -12.20 12.64 11.60
N GLU A 185 -13.06 11.96 12.36
CA GLU A 185 -14.15 11.17 11.79
C GLU A 185 -15.08 12.01 10.89
N GLU A 186 -15.40 13.24 11.31
CA GLU A 186 -16.20 14.20 10.55
C GLU A 186 -15.62 14.50 9.16
N GLN A 187 -14.28 14.55 9.06
CA GLN A 187 -13.58 14.88 7.82
C GLN A 187 -13.36 13.68 6.91
N SER A 188 -13.48 12.46 7.44
CA SER A 188 -13.21 11.23 6.68
C SER A 188 -14.08 11.13 5.42
N ARG A 189 -15.36 11.52 5.53
CA ARG A 189 -16.30 11.56 4.41
C ARG A 189 -15.83 12.48 3.29
N GLN A 190 -15.32 13.66 3.64
CA GLN A 190 -14.82 14.63 2.67
C GLN A 190 -13.58 14.08 1.93
N VAL A 191 -12.67 13.39 2.63
CA VAL A 191 -11.52 12.73 2.00
C VAL A 191 -11.98 11.66 1.01
N ILE A 192 -12.97 10.85 1.39
CA ILE A 192 -13.53 9.80 0.53
C ILE A 192 -14.17 10.40 -0.72
N GLU A 193 -15.02 11.41 -0.56
CA GLU A 193 -15.69 12.10 -1.68
C GLU A 193 -14.67 12.72 -2.66
N ILE A 194 -13.62 13.36 -2.14
CA ILE A 194 -12.51 13.87 -2.97
C ILE A 194 -11.85 12.73 -3.74
N SER A 195 -11.48 11.63 -3.07
CA SER A 195 -10.84 10.48 -3.74
C SER A 195 -11.71 9.89 -4.85
N GLN A 196 -12.99 9.68 -4.57
CA GLN A 196 -13.97 9.14 -5.51
C GLN A 196 -14.18 10.07 -6.71
N SER A 197 -14.08 11.39 -6.54
CA SER A 197 -14.14 12.34 -7.66
C SER A 197 -13.02 12.16 -8.69
N PHE A 198 -11.90 11.54 -8.27
CA PHE A 198 -10.80 11.16 -9.15
C PHE A 198 -10.90 9.70 -9.63
N GLY A 199 -12.00 8.99 -9.35
CA GLY A 199 -12.17 7.57 -9.69
C GLY A 199 -11.32 6.63 -8.82
N ILE A 200 -10.95 7.04 -7.60
CA ILE A 200 -10.17 6.21 -6.67
C ILE A 200 -11.05 5.86 -5.48
N ASP A 201 -11.33 4.57 -5.32
CA ASP A 201 -12.04 4.07 -4.15
C ASP A 201 -11.30 4.43 -2.86
N ALA A 202 -12.07 4.88 -1.88
CA ALA A 202 -11.58 5.25 -0.57
C ALA A 202 -12.59 4.82 0.49
N GLN A 203 -12.09 4.39 1.64
CA GLN A 203 -12.93 4.05 2.79
C GLN A 203 -12.16 4.31 4.09
N VAL A 204 -12.88 4.43 5.20
CA VAL A 204 -12.27 4.35 6.53
C VAL A 204 -11.79 2.92 6.71
N ILE A 205 -10.47 2.73 6.74
CA ILE A 205 -9.84 1.40 6.89
C ILE A 205 -9.54 1.07 8.36
N GLY A 206 -9.74 2.03 9.25
CA GLY A 206 -9.42 1.89 10.66
C GLY A 206 -9.37 3.23 11.39
N ARG A 207 -8.71 3.22 12.54
CA ARG A 207 -8.65 4.37 13.48
C ARG A 207 -7.35 4.37 14.29
N THR A 208 -7.10 5.47 15.00
CA THR A 208 -6.01 5.58 15.98
C THR A 208 -6.54 5.63 17.40
N GLU A 209 -5.88 4.92 18.30
CA GLU A 209 -6.15 4.92 19.74
C GLU A 209 -4.87 5.21 20.52
N ALA A 210 -4.98 5.42 21.83
CA ALA A 210 -3.82 5.58 22.69
C ALA A 210 -3.11 4.23 22.83
N SER A 211 -1.78 4.23 22.75
CA SER A 211 -1.00 3.02 22.95
C SER A 211 -1.11 2.53 24.39
N GLU A 212 -1.52 1.27 24.57
CA GLU A 212 -1.57 0.61 25.88
C GLU A 212 -0.23 -0.01 26.30
N ARG A 213 0.82 0.13 25.49
CA ARG A 213 2.15 -0.42 25.80
C ARG A 213 2.83 0.36 26.92
N THR A 214 3.54 -0.35 27.79
CA THR A 214 4.27 0.24 28.92
C THR A 214 5.33 1.25 28.50
N ASP A 215 5.97 1.03 27.35
CA ASP A 215 6.97 1.93 26.77
C ASP A 215 6.37 3.06 25.91
N GLN A 216 5.03 3.12 25.79
CA GLN A 216 4.28 4.07 24.97
C GLN A 216 4.74 4.12 23.51
N THR A 217 5.31 3.03 22.99
CA THR A 217 5.70 2.95 21.59
C THR A 217 4.49 2.82 20.67
N ASN A 218 4.64 3.30 19.44
CA ASN A 218 3.62 3.11 18.41
C ASN A 218 3.55 1.62 18.05
N HIS A 219 2.34 1.12 17.85
CA HIS A 219 2.10 -0.24 17.36
C HIS A 219 0.90 -0.26 16.43
N VAL A 220 0.77 -1.31 15.62
CA VAL A 220 -0.34 -1.47 14.67
C VAL A 220 -0.94 -2.86 14.77
N SER A 221 -2.27 -2.92 14.77
CA SER A 221 -3.05 -4.15 14.69
C SER A 221 -3.81 -4.18 13.37
N ILE A 222 -3.62 -5.24 12.60
CA ILE A 222 -4.32 -5.46 11.32
C ILE A 222 -5.26 -6.64 11.48
N HIS A 223 -6.56 -6.44 11.30
CA HIS A 223 -7.53 -7.51 11.40
C HIS A 223 -7.76 -8.11 10.02
N ARG A 224 -7.54 -9.42 9.90
CA ARG A 224 -7.69 -10.14 8.64
C ARG A 224 -8.16 -11.57 8.89
N GLN A 225 -9.23 -11.98 8.21
CA GLN A 225 -9.77 -13.35 8.27
C GLN A 225 -9.97 -13.88 9.71
N GLY A 226 -10.47 -13.04 10.61
CA GLY A 226 -10.71 -13.41 12.01
C GLY A 226 -9.45 -13.50 12.88
N ARG A 227 -8.28 -13.13 12.36
CA ARG A 227 -7.01 -12.99 13.10
C ARG A 227 -6.63 -11.53 13.26
N VAL A 228 -5.84 -11.24 14.29
CA VAL A 228 -5.24 -9.93 14.52
C VAL A 228 -3.73 -10.08 14.40
N LEU A 229 -3.13 -9.40 13.42
CA LEU A 229 -1.70 -9.33 13.21
C LEU A 229 -1.16 -8.09 13.93
N SER A 230 -0.19 -8.25 14.81
CA SER A 230 0.34 -7.15 15.62
C SER A 230 1.81 -6.88 15.29
N TYR A 231 2.16 -5.60 15.18
CA TYR A 231 3.51 -5.15 14.84
C TYR A 231 3.93 -3.94 15.69
N GLY A 232 5.22 -3.89 16.01
CA GLY A 232 5.77 -2.95 17.00
C GLY A 232 5.55 -3.47 18.41
#